data_AF-A0A133YA96-F1
#
_entry.id   AF-A0A133YA96-F1
#
_cell.length_a   1.000
_cell.length_b   1.000
_cell.length_c   1.000
_cell.angle_alpha   90.00
_cell.angle_beta   90.00
_cell.angle_gamma   90.00
#
_symmetry.space_group_name_H-M   'P 1'
#
loop_
_entity.id
_entity.type
_entity.pdbx_description
1 polymer ?
#
loop_
_entity_poly.entity_id
_entity_poly.type
_entity_poly.pdbx_seq_one_letter_code
_entity_poly.pdbx_strand_id
1 'polypeptide(L)'
;MTRGSLTTFSIANDVAKYFAIIPALFMGLYPGLSALNIMGLHSPQSAVLSAIIYNALIIIALIPLALKGVKYREVPAGKLLSRNLLIYGSGGLVAPFIFVKLIDMLLVVLGLA
;
A
#
# COMPACT_ATOMS: atom_id res chain seq x y z
N MET A 1 -7.04 -20.04 -6.23
CA MET A 1 -6.14 -18.91 -6.54
C MET A 1 -6.42 -17.66 -5.73
N THR A 2 -7.67 -17.19 -5.66
CA THR A 2 -8.05 -15.91 -5.01
C THR A 2 -7.44 -15.67 -3.63
N ARG A 3 -7.47 -16.67 -2.73
CA ARG A 3 -6.89 -16.53 -1.38
C ARG A 3 -5.39 -16.22 -1.43
N GLY A 4 -4.59 -16.99 -2.18
CA GLY A 4 -3.14 -16.77 -2.28
C GLY A 4 -2.77 -15.44 -2.94
N SER A 5 -3.51 -15.03 -3.98
CA SER A 5 -3.34 -13.71 -4.59
C SER A 5 -3.61 -12.56 -3.62
N LEU A 6 -4.68 -12.67 -2.82
CA LEU A 6 -5.00 -11.70 -1.78
C LEU A 6 -3.94 -11.68 -0.68
N THR A 7 -3.42 -12.83 -0.25
CA THR A 7 -2.37 -12.86 0.79
C THR A 7 -1.10 -12.19 0.29
N THR A 8 -0.67 -12.48 -0.94
CA THR A 8 0.50 -11.84 -1.56
C THR A 8 0.31 -10.32 -1.67
N PHE A 9 -0.88 -9.88 -2.11
CA PHE A 9 -1.20 -8.46 -2.19
C PHE A 9 -1.17 -7.79 -0.82
N SER A 10 -1.85 -8.35 0.18
CA SER A 10 -1.93 -7.77 1.52
C SER A 10 -0.57 -7.68 2.19
N ILE A 11 0.29 -8.71 2.06
CA ILE A 11 1.65 -8.68 2.62
C ILE A 11 2.47 -7.58 1.94
N ALA A 12 2.47 -7.51 0.61
CA ALA A 12 3.22 -6.47 -0.10
C ALA A 12 2.72 -5.06 0.25
N ASN A 13 1.40 -4.92 0.44
CA ASN A 13 0.78 -3.68 0.88
C ASN A 13 1.18 -3.26 2.29
N ASP A 14 1.28 -4.21 3.23
CA ASP A 14 1.73 -3.92 4.59
C ASP A 14 3.19 -3.45 4.62
N VAL A 15 4.06 -4.07 3.83
CA VAL A 15 5.45 -3.64 3.68
C VAL A 15 5.55 -2.20 3.18
N ALA A 16 4.78 -1.84 2.15
CA ALA A 16 4.79 -0.48 1.63
C ALA A 16 4.26 0.56 2.63
N LYS A 17 3.27 0.21 3.44
CA LYS A 17 2.75 1.12 4.49
C LYS A 17 3.79 1.45 5.56
N TYR A 18 4.71 0.54 5.86
CA TYR A 18 5.80 0.85 6.79
C TYR A 18 6.68 2.00 6.31
N PHE A 19 6.89 2.14 5.00
CA PHE A 19 7.62 3.29 4.43
C PHE A 19 6.88 4.62 4.60
N ALA A 20 5.55 4.62 4.79
CA ALA A 20 4.80 5.85 5.07
C ALA A 20 4.85 6.21 6.55
N ILE A 21 4.65 5.20 7.41
CA ILE A 21 4.39 5.42 8.84
C ILE A 21 5.70 5.57 9.63
N ILE A 22 6.74 4.77 9.34
CA ILE A 22 7.99 4.82 10.11
C ILE A 22 8.65 6.21 10.03
N PRO A 23 8.85 6.80 8.83
CA PRO A 23 9.43 8.15 8.76
C PRO A 23 8.54 9.18 9.46
N ALA A 24 7.23 9.10 9.27
CA ALA A 24 6.28 10.02 9.88
C ALA A 24 6.37 10.03 11.42
N LEU A 25 6.42 8.85 12.05
CA LEU A 25 6.45 8.75 13.51
C LEU A 25 7.80 9.16 14.12
N PHE A 26 8.91 8.93 13.40
CA PHE A 26 10.24 9.05 14.00
C PHE A 26 11.09 10.20 13.46
N MET A 27 10.72 10.88 12.37
CA MET A 27 11.51 12.02 11.84
C MET A 27 11.69 13.15 12.85
N GLY A 28 10.72 13.36 13.76
CA GLY A 28 10.83 14.36 14.83
C GLY A 28 11.84 14.00 15.93
N LEU A 29 12.13 12.70 16.11
CA LEU A 29 13.06 12.19 17.13
C LEU A 29 14.45 11.87 16.54
N TYR A 30 14.47 11.39 15.30
CA TYR A 30 15.67 10.97 14.58
C TYR A 30 15.66 11.57 13.17
N PRO A 31 16.26 12.75 12.97
CA PRO A 31 16.29 13.42 11.66
C PRO A 31 16.90 12.57 10.55
N GLY A 32 17.81 11.64 10.88
CA GLY A 32 18.40 10.69 9.93
C GLY A 32 17.39 9.75 9.25
N LEU A 33 16.21 9.55 9.84
CA LEU A 33 15.13 8.77 9.23
C LEU A 33 14.37 9.55 8.14
N SER A 34 14.68 10.84 7.94
CA SER A 34 14.14 11.61 6.82
C SER A 34 14.49 11.01 5.46
N ALA A 35 15.64 10.34 5.35
CA ALA A 35 16.05 9.59 4.16
C ALA A 35 15.09 8.43 3.80
N LEU A 36 14.32 7.93 4.78
CA LEU A 36 13.32 6.88 4.56
C LEU A 36 11.95 7.45 4.12
N ASN A 37 11.76 8.78 4.12
CA ASN A 37 10.57 9.43 3.56
C ASN A 37 10.61 9.40 2.02
N ILE A 38 10.60 8.20 1.46
CA ILE A 38 10.62 7.95 0.01
C ILE A 38 9.38 8.56 -0.66
N MET A 39 8.26 8.64 0.06
CA MET A 39 7.00 9.20 -0.45
C MET A 39 6.98 10.74 -0.47
N GLY A 40 7.86 11.40 0.29
CA GLY A 40 7.90 12.85 0.41
C GLY A 40 6.64 13.43 1.05
N LEU A 41 6.09 12.76 2.06
CA LEU A 41 4.86 13.19 2.75
C LEU A 41 5.10 14.50 3.51
N HIS A 42 4.08 15.37 3.52
CA HIS A 42 4.20 16.76 3.98
C HIS A 42 4.39 16.90 5.50
N SER A 43 3.58 16.21 6.30
CA SER A 43 3.69 16.22 7.77
C SER A 43 3.49 14.82 8.37
N PRO A 44 4.03 14.55 9.57
CA PRO A 44 3.74 13.31 10.31
C PRO A 44 2.23 13.05 10.49
N GLN A 45 1.46 14.11 10.73
CA GLN A 45 0.03 14.04 10.97
C GLN A 45 -0.72 13.69 9.68
N SER A 46 -0.39 14.36 8.56
CA SER A 46 -0.99 14.09 7.25
C SER A 46 -0.64 12.68 6.76
N ALA A 47 0.59 12.22 7.01
CA ALA A 47 1.04 10.88 6.66
C ALA A 47 0.26 9.78 7.38
N VAL A 48 0.07 9.90 8.70
CA VAL A 48 -0.71 8.95 9.49
C VAL A 48 -2.18 8.96 9.05
N LEU A 49 -2.76 10.14 8.85
CA LEU A 49 -4.16 10.28 8.43
C LEU A 49 -4.38 9.68 7.03
N SER A 50 -3.48 9.95 6.10
CA SER A 50 -3.49 9.38 4.74
C SER A 50 -3.39 7.86 4.76
N ALA A 51 -2.50 7.30 5.58
CA ALA A 51 -2.34 5.85 5.72
C ALA A 51 -3.60 5.18 6.30
N ILE A 52 -4.27 5.82 7.27
CA ILE A 52 -5.52 5.32 7.84
C ILE A 52 -6.65 5.34 6.80
N ILE A 53 -6.82 6.45 6.07
CA ILE A 53 -7.83 6.56 5.00
C ILE A 53 -7.58 5.51 3.93
N TYR A 54 -6.32 5.33 3.51
CA TYR A 54 -5.96 4.31 2.54
C TYR A 54 -6.35 2.89 3.00
N ASN A 55 -6.10 2.55 4.27
CA ASN A 55 -6.50 1.25 4.82
C ASN A 55 -8.03 1.03 4.78
N ALA A 56 -8.82 2.08 5.02
CA ALA A 56 -10.27 1.99 4.91
C ALA A 56 -10.71 1.75 3.45
N LEU A 57 -10.12 2.47 2.50
CA LEU A 57 -10.46 2.37 1.08
C LEU A 57 -10.01 1.04 0.45
N ILE A 58 -8.83 0.54 0.80
CA ILE A 58 -8.28 -0.68 0.20
C ILE A 58 -9.11 -1.91 0.55
N ILE A 59 -9.71 -1.97 1.75
CA ILE A 59 -10.62 -3.06 2.12
C ILE A 59 -11.82 -3.08 1.19
N ILE A 60 -12.46 -1.93 0.95
CA ILE A 60 -13.61 -1.81 0.06
C ILE A 60 -13.22 -2.23 -1.37
N ALA A 61 -12.05 -1.80 -1.84
CA ALA A 61 -11.54 -2.15 -3.17
C ALA A 61 -11.25 -3.66 -3.33
N LEU A 62 -10.85 -4.36 -2.25
CA LEU A 62 -10.53 -5.78 -2.29
C LEU A 62 -11.75 -6.70 -2.15
N ILE A 63 -12.88 -6.22 -1.60
CA ILE A 63 -14.12 -7.01 -1.46
C ILE A 63 -14.60 -7.58 -2.80
N PRO A 64 -14.75 -6.79 -3.90
CA PRO A 64 -15.18 -7.33 -5.19
C PRO A 64 -14.23 -8.39 -5.75
N LEU A 65 -12.93 -8.24 -5.50
CA LEU A 65 -11.91 -9.21 -5.92
C LEU A 65 -12.03 -10.53 -5.14
N ALA A 66 -12.31 -10.45 -3.85
CA ALA A 66 -12.57 -11.61 -3.00
C ALA A 66 -13.85 -12.35 -3.41
N LEU A 67 -14.90 -11.62 -3.81
CA LEU A 67 -16.20 -12.19 -4.22
C LEU A 67 -16.20 -12.77 -5.64
N LYS A 68 -15.65 -12.05 -6.63
CA LYS A 68 -15.61 -12.52 -8.04
C LYS A 68 -14.60 -13.64 -8.26
N GLY A 69 -13.58 -13.72 -7.42
CA GLY A 69 -12.50 -14.69 -7.53
C GLY A 69 -11.53 -14.40 -8.68
N VAL A 70 -10.30 -14.90 -8.54
CA VAL A 70 -9.27 -14.79 -9.57
C VAL A 70 -9.37 -15.99 -10.51
N LYS A 71 -9.60 -15.73 -11.81
CA LYS A 71 -9.69 -16.76 -12.86
C LYS A 71 -8.42 -17.62 -12.84
N TYR A 72 -8.59 -18.91 -12.58
CA TYR A 72 -7.52 -19.89 -12.64
C TYR A 72 -7.12 -20.16 -14.09
N ARG A 73 -5.82 -20.35 -14.33
CA ARG A 73 -5.27 -20.72 -15.63
C ARG A 73 -4.29 -21.86 -15.38
N GLU A 74 -4.47 -22.97 -16.08
CA GLU A 74 -3.60 -24.15 -15.96
C GLU A 74 -2.24 -23.83 -16.55
N VAL A 75 -1.29 -23.53 -15.67
CA VAL A 75 0.12 -23.27 -15.99
C VAL A 75 0.97 -23.93 -14.90
N PRO A 76 2.23 -24.30 -15.20
CA PRO A 76 3.11 -24.92 -14.21
C PRO A 76 3.23 -24.09 -12.92
N ALA A 77 3.37 -24.77 -11.78
CA ALA A 77 3.37 -24.14 -10.44
C ALA A 77 4.36 -22.97 -10.32
N GLY A 78 5.56 -23.08 -10.89
CA GLY A 78 6.54 -22.00 -10.92
C GLY A 78 6.06 -20.75 -11.68
N LYS A 79 5.50 -20.93 -12.88
CA LYS A 79 4.93 -19.83 -13.68
C LYS A 79 3.71 -19.19 -13.00
N LEU A 80 2.90 -19.98 -12.30
CA LEU A 80 1.80 -19.46 -11.48
C LEU A 80 2.30 -18.57 -10.35
N LEU A 81 3.29 -19.03 -9.58
CA LEU A 81 3.85 -18.29 -8.46
C LEU A 81 4.50 -16.98 -8.92
N SER A 82 5.36 -17.02 -9.93
CA SER A 82 6.02 -15.82 -10.47
C SER A 82 4.99 -14.81 -10.97
N ARG A 83 3.94 -15.24 -11.67
CA ARG A 83 2.88 -14.34 -12.13
C ARG A 83 2.06 -13.77 -10.98
N ASN A 84 1.81 -14.54 -9.93
CA ASN A 84 1.11 -14.05 -8.74
C ASN A 84 1.94 -12.98 -8.01
N LEU A 85 3.22 -13.23 -7.80
CA LEU A 85 4.16 -12.26 -7.22
C LEU A 85 4.30 -11.00 -8.09
N LEU A 86 4.44 -11.18 -9.41
CA LEU A 86 4.59 -10.07 -10.34
C LEU A 86 3.34 -9.19 -10.42
N ILE A 87 2.13 -9.75 -10.40
CA ILE A 87 0.90 -8.95 -10.52
C ILE A 87 0.44 -8.46 -9.15
N TYR A 88 0.20 -9.38 -8.21
CA TYR A 88 -0.38 -9.05 -6.90
C TYR A 88 0.67 -8.55 -5.91
N GLY A 89 1.91 -9.04 -5.98
CA GLY A 89 3.00 -8.52 -5.15
C GLY A 89 3.41 -7.12 -5.58
N SER A 90 3.71 -6.89 -6.87
CA SER A 90 4.03 -5.53 -7.33
C SER A 90 2.85 -4.57 -7.21
N GLY A 91 1.63 -5.03 -7.52
CA GLY A 91 0.41 -4.23 -7.33
C GLY A 91 0.20 -3.85 -5.87
N GLY A 92 0.40 -4.78 -4.94
CA GLY A 92 0.33 -4.52 -3.51
C GLY A 92 1.43 -3.58 -3.01
N LEU A 93 2.61 -3.61 -3.63
CA LEU A 93 3.70 -2.71 -3.29
C LEU A 93 3.46 -1.29 -3.83
N VAL A 94 3.03 -1.15 -5.09
CA VAL A 94 2.93 0.15 -5.79
C VAL A 94 1.67 0.92 -5.41
N ALA A 95 0.53 0.23 -5.24
CA ALA A 95 -0.74 0.86 -4.90
C ALA A 95 -0.64 1.83 -3.69
N PRO A 96 -0.14 1.41 -2.52
CA PRO A 96 -0.04 2.31 -1.35
C PRO A 96 0.84 3.53 -1.61
N PHE A 97 1.95 3.43 -2.35
CA PHE A 97 2.79 4.60 -2.66
C PHE A 97 2.03 5.66 -3.46
N ILE A 98 1.19 5.24 -4.42
CA ILE A 98 0.42 6.17 -5.24
C ILE A 98 -0.75 6.74 -4.43
N PHE A 99 -1.56 5.86 -3.83
CA PHE A 99 -2.80 6.28 -3.18
C PHE A 99 -2.56 7.06 -1.88
N VAL A 100 -1.61 6.65 -1.03
CA VAL A 100 -1.30 7.38 0.21
C VAL A 100 -0.80 8.78 -0.13
N LYS A 101 0.06 8.91 -1.16
CA LYS A 101 0.58 10.20 -1.59
C LYS A 101 -0.52 11.11 -2.19
N LEU A 102 -1.45 10.53 -2.95
CA LEU A 102 -2.59 11.28 -3.48
C LEU A 102 -3.52 11.77 -2.35
N ILE A 103 -3.78 10.93 -1.35
CA ILE A 103 -4.58 11.32 -0.18
C ILE A 103 -3.86 12.43 0.60
N ASP A 104 -2.55 12.31 0.82
CA ASP A 104 -1.74 13.33 1.49
C ASP A 104 -1.83 14.68 0.78
N MET A 105 -1.63 14.68 -0.55
CA MET A 105 -1.78 15.89 -1.35
C MET A 105 -3.19 16.48 -1.29
N LEU A 106 -4.24 15.65 -1.32
CA LEU A 106 -5.61 16.12 -1.21
C LEU A 106 -5.88 16.76 0.16
N LEU A 107 -5.37 16.18 1.24
CA LEU A 107 -5.53 16.74 2.58
C LEU A 107 -4.83 18.09 2.72
N VAL A 108 -3.61 18.20 2.17
CA VAL A 108 -2.84 19.46 2.17
C VAL A 108 -3.54 20.53 1.34
N VAL A 109 -4.03 20.19 0.14
CA VAL A 109 -4.76 21.14 -0.73
C VAL A 109 -6.07 21.62 -0.10
N LEU A 110 -6.76 20.74 0.65
CA LEU A 110 -7.98 21.10 1.37
C LEU A 110 -7.71 21.84 2.70
N GLY A 111 -6.45 22.04 3.09
CA GLY A 111 -6.07 22.71 4.35
C GLY A 111 -6.46 21.92 5.60
N LEU A 112 -6.64 20.61 5.48
CA LEU A 112 -7.03 19.73 6.59
C LEU A 112 -5.83 19.19 7.37
N ALA A 113 -4.61 19.33 6.84
CA ALA A 113 -3.35 18.85 7.44
C ALA A 113 -2.12 19.60 6.91
#